data_AF-A0A4V3DJK5-F1
#
_entry.id   AF-A0A4V3DJK5-F1
#
_cell.length_a   1.000
_cell.length_b   1.000
_cell.length_c   1.000
_cell.angle_alpha   90.00
_cell.angle_beta   90.00
_cell.angle_gamma   90.00
#
_symmetry.space_group_name_H-M   'P 1'
#
loop_
_entity.id
_entity.type
_entity.pdbx_description
1 polymer ?
#
loop_
_entity_poly.entity_id
_entity_poly.type
_entity_poly.pdbx_seq_one_letter_code
_entity_poly.pdbx_strand_id
1 'polypeptide(L)' 'MPHIAKVFQSGNSQAVRLPKEFRFDVEEVEVSREGDAVDFR' A
#
# COMPACT_ATOMS: atom_id res chain seq x y z
N MET A 1 5.98 15.16 6.09
CA MET A 1 4.64 15.59 5.62
C MET A 1 3.87 14.34 5.24
N PRO A 2 2.55 14.27 5.46
CA PRO A 2 1.77 13.12 5.02
C PRO A 2 1.84 13.02 3.48
N HIS A 3 2.14 11.82 2.96
CA HIS A 3 2.05 11.55 1.54
C HIS A 3 0.64 11.02 1.25
N ILE A 4 -0.11 11.73 0.41
CA ILE A 4 -1.43 11.27 -0.04
C ILE A 4 -1.20 10.39 -1.27
N ALA A 5 -1.49 9.10 -1.15
CA ALA A 5 -1.43 8.15 -2.25
C ALA A 5 -2.80 8.02 -2.93
N LYS A 6 -2.78 7.74 -4.25
CA LYS A 6 -4.01 7.50 -5.01
C LYS A 6 -4.51 6.09 -4.78
N VAL A 7 -5.77 5.97 -4.38
CA VAL A 7 -6.52 4.70 -4.37
C VAL A 7 -7.18 4.51 -5.74
N PHE A 8 -7.12 3.29 -6.28
CA PHE A 8 -7.70 2.93 -7.57
C PHE A 8 -8.12 1.45 -7.59
N GLN A 9 -8.82 1.04 -8.65
CA GLN A 9 -9.18 -0.36 -8.88
C GLN A 9 -8.16 -1.03 -9.81
N SER A 10 -7.77 -2.26 -9.49
CA SER A 10 -6.94 -3.14 -10.33
C SER A 10 -7.67 -4.47 -10.48
N GLY A 11 -8.39 -4.65 -11.59
CA GLY A 11 -9.34 -5.75 -11.73
C GLY A 11 -10.45 -5.64 -10.68
N ASN A 12 -10.65 -6.70 -9.90
CA ASN A 12 -11.63 -6.76 -8.80
C ASN A 12 -11.05 -6.31 -7.45
N SER A 13 -9.81 -5.86 -7.41
CA SER A 13 -9.11 -5.50 -6.18
C SER A 13 -8.98 -3.98 -6.03
N GLN A 14 -9.08 -3.51 -4.79
CA GLN A 14 -8.64 -2.16 -4.43
C GLN A 14 -7.12 -2.12 -4.33
N ALA A 15 -6.51 -1.08 -4.89
CA ALA A 15 -5.06 -0.89 -4.90
C ALA A 15 -4.68 0.54 -4.52
N VAL A 16 -3.48 0.70 -3.96
CA VAL A 16 -2.86 1.99 -3.65
C VAL A 16 -1.62 2.16 -4.53
N ARG A 17 -1.46 3.32 -5.17
CA ARG A 17 -0.23 3.63 -5.91
C ARG A 17 0.83 4.15 -4.94
N LEU A 18 1.83 3.33 -4.63
CA LEU A 18 2.95 3.74 -3.79
C LEU A 18 3.79 4.83 -4.49
N PRO A 19 4.01 5.99 -3.83
CA PRO A 19 5.04 6.94 -4.22
C PRO A 19 6.41 6.26 -4.35
N LYS A 20 7.31 6.84 -5.15
CA LYS A 20 8.59 6.19 -5.51
C LYS A 20 9.42 5.84 -4.28
N GLU A 21 9.41 6.72 -3.29
CA GLU A 21 10.10 6.62 -2.01
C GLU A 21 9.56 5.51 -1.08
N PHE A 22 8.38 4.95 -1.36
CA PHE A 22 7.77 3.86 -0.58
C PHE A 22 7.60 2.56 -1.37
N ARG A 23 8.20 2.45 -2.56
CA ARG A 23 8.13 1.20 -3.34
C ARG A 23 8.94 0.10 -2.65
N PHE A 24 8.43 -1.12 -2.68
CA PHE A 24 9.14 -2.30 -2.22
C PHE A 24 10.07 -2.83 -3.33
N ASP A 25 11.22 -3.36 -2.93
CA ASP A 25 12.16 -4.08 -3.81
C ASP A 25 11.96 -5.61 -3.75
N VAL A 26 10.81 -6.05 -3.24
CA VAL A 26 10.41 -7.46 -3.10
C VAL A 26 9.13 -7.72 -3.89
N GLU A 27 8.88 -8.99 -4.22
CA GLU A 27 7.72 -9.41 -5.01
C GLU A 27 6.44 -9.54 -4.16
N GLU A 28 6.58 -9.82 -2.86
CA GLU A 28 5.48 -10.08 -1.93
C GLU A 28 5.79 -9.47 -0.55
N VAL A 29 4.73 -9.13 0.19
CA VAL A 29 4.79 -8.56 1.55
C VAL A 29 3.72 -9.19 2.43
N GLU A 30 3.99 -9.32 3.72
CA GLU A 30 2.98 -9.66 4.73
C GLU A 30 2.12 -8.41 5.00
N VAL A 31 0.79 -8.58 5.09
CA VAL A 31 -0.14 -7.48 5.36
C VAL A 31 -0.92 -7.76 6.64
N SER A 32 -0.85 -6.84 7.60
CA SER A 32 -1.64 -6.88 8.83
C SER A 32 -2.41 -5.57 9.04
N ARG A 33 -3.41 -5.60 9.92
CA ARG A 33 -4.22 -4.43 10.29
C ARG A 33 -4.28 -4.29 11.79
N GLU A 34 -3.92 -3.11 12.28
CA GLU A 34 -4.04 -2.71 13.68
C GLU A 34 -4.90 -1.44 13.77
N GLY A 35 -6.18 -1.63 14.11
CA GLY A 35 -7.17 -0.55 14.05
C GLY A 35 -7.34 0.01 12.63
N ASP A 36 -7.08 1.30 12.47
CA ASP A 36 -7.15 2.00 11.19
C ASP A 36 -5.84 1.94 10.38
N ALA A 37 -4.76 1.42 10.98
CA ALA A 37 -3.48 1.25 10.30
C ALA A 37 -3.44 -0.07 9.52
N VAL A 38 -2.82 -0.03 8.34
CA VAL A 38 -2.44 -1.21 7.56
C VAL A 38 -0.92 -1.24 7.50
N ASP A 39 -0.35 -2.32 8.01
CA ASP A 39 1.09 -2.52 8.08
C ASP A 39 1.52 -3.52 7.01
N PHE A 40 2.65 -3.21 6.37
CA PHE A 40 3.30 -4.06 5.36
C PHE A 40 4.67 -4.46 5.91
N ARG A 41 4.98 -5.76 5.95
CA ARG A 41 6.28 -6.31 6.39
C ARG A 41 6.95 -7.11 5.29
#